data_AF-A0A858SWI2-F1
#
_entry.id   AF-A0A858SWI2-F1
#
_cell.length_a   1.000
_cell.length_b   1.000
_cell.length_c   1.000
_cell.angle_alpha   90.00
_cell.angle_beta   90.00
_cell.angle_gamma   90.00
#
_symmetry.space_group_name_H-M   'P 1'
#
loop_
_entity.id
_entity.type
_entity.pdbx_description
1 polymer ?
#
loop_
_entity_poly.entity_id
_entity_poly.type
_entity_poly.pdbx_seq_one_letter_code
_entity_poly.pdbx_strand_id
1 'polypeptide(L)'
;MTSRTLKVLFSSLLFATPLHAQDTEWFVQCEDDICVSQVVASETGADDAVATVSFFSPTGDQTVSLAVVLPLGVALEPGAQIVAGETVQSLVFKVCLPNGCTAYAEITPALRTALEGAETLRVQFFAQSDLAARALELPTKGLSAVFDRMLQ
;
A
#
# COMPACT_ATOMS: atom_id res chain seq x y z
N MET A 1 -68.90 13.26 9.14
CA MET A 1 -68.22 11.99 8.80
C MET A 1 -67.55 12.15 7.45
N THR A 2 -66.37 11.54 7.26
CA THR A 2 -65.50 11.51 6.06
C THR A 2 -64.76 12.82 5.74
N SER A 3 -63.49 12.87 5.36
CA SER A 3 -62.29 12.03 5.53
C SER A 3 -61.13 12.93 5.05
N ARG A 4 -60.13 13.23 5.89
CA ARG A 4 -58.94 14.00 5.49
C ARG A 4 -57.90 13.04 4.92
N THR A 5 -57.71 13.03 3.61
CA THR A 5 -56.64 12.26 2.97
C THR A 5 -55.40 13.13 2.85
N LEU A 6 -54.48 12.99 3.81
CA LEU A 6 -53.16 13.60 3.79
C LEU A 6 -52.26 12.78 2.84
N LYS A 7 -51.99 13.31 1.63
CA LYS A 7 -51.00 12.73 0.71
C LYS A 7 -49.60 12.98 1.29
N VAL A 8 -49.06 11.98 1.98
CA VAL A 8 -47.64 11.92 2.35
C VAL A 8 -46.87 11.54 1.09
N LEU A 9 -46.22 12.52 0.47
CA LEU A 9 -45.21 12.28 -0.57
C LEU A 9 -43.92 11.84 0.14
N PHE A 10 -43.74 10.52 0.26
CA PHE A 10 -42.50 9.92 0.71
C PHE A 10 -41.50 10.00 -0.46
N SER A 11 -40.78 11.12 -0.54
CA SER A 11 -39.64 11.27 -1.45
C SER A 11 -38.47 10.49 -0.85
N SER A 12 -38.39 9.21 -1.19
CA SER A 12 -37.27 8.33 -0.85
C SER A 12 -36.00 8.81 -1.57
N LEU A 13 -35.29 9.77 -0.98
CA LEU A 13 -33.90 10.05 -1.32
C LEU A 13 -33.04 8.91 -0.79
N LEU A 14 -32.87 7.88 -1.61
CA LEU A 14 -31.80 6.90 -1.46
C LEU A 14 -30.48 7.65 -1.71
N PHE A 15 -29.83 8.13 -0.65
CA PHE A 15 -28.41 8.44 -0.70
C PHE A 15 -27.67 7.11 -0.79
N ALA A 16 -27.46 6.63 -2.01
CA ALA A 16 -26.43 5.64 -2.26
C ALA A 16 -25.10 6.35 -2.04
N THR A 17 -24.48 6.17 -0.87
CA THR A 17 -23.06 6.46 -0.72
C THR A 17 -22.34 5.61 -1.75
N PRO A 18 -21.60 6.20 -2.70
CA PRO A 18 -20.73 5.39 -3.54
C PRO A 18 -19.78 4.64 -2.61
N LEU A 19 -19.75 3.32 -2.78
CA LEU A 19 -18.71 2.45 -2.26
C LEU A 19 -17.39 3.10 -2.68
N HIS A 20 -16.59 3.58 -1.71
CA HIS A 20 -15.28 4.16 -2.00
C HIS A 20 -14.53 3.17 -2.88
N ALA A 21 -14.11 3.63 -4.07
CA ALA A 21 -13.06 2.94 -4.80
C ALA A 21 -11.90 2.78 -3.79
N GLN A 22 -11.25 1.62 -3.77
CA GLN A 22 -10.00 1.46 -3.05
C GLN A 22 -9.03 2.49 -3.63
N ASP A 23 -8.92 3.64 -2.98
CA ASP A 23 -8.05 4.71 -3.43
C ASP A 23 -6.62 4.21 -3.24
N THR A 24 -6.01 3.76 -4.34
CA THR A 24 -4.57 3.48 -4.46
C THR A 24 -3.80 4.81 -4.45
N GLU A 25 -4.12 5.68 -3.49
CA GLU A 25 -3.54 6.99 -3.33
C GLU A 25 -2.66 6.98 -2.09
N TRP A 26 -1.44 7.49 -2.24
CA TRP A 26 -0.52 7.62 -1.15
C TRP A 26 -0.95 8.77 -0.24
N PHE A 27 -1.23 8.45 1.01
CA PHE A 27 -1.43 9.45 2.06
C PHE A 27 -0.34 9.31 3.11
N VAL A 28 -0.03 10.40 3.79
CA VAL A 28 0.93 10.43 4.91
C VAL A 28 0.24 10.98 6.14
N GLN A 29 0.43 10.27 7.25
CA GLN A 29 0.02 10.64 8.58
C GLN A 29 1.26 10.75 9.45
N CYS A 30 1.42 11.88 10.12
CA CYS A 30 2.48 12.08 11.10
C CYS A 30 1.82 12.30 12.46
N GLU A 31 2.20 11.50 13.43
CA GLU A 31 1.74 11.58 14.82
C GLU A 31 2.94 11.36 15.73
N ASP A 32 3.06 12.19 16.77
CA ASP A 32 4.23 12.24 17.64
C ASP A 32 5.55 12.36 16.86
N ASP A 33 6.47 11.39 17.05
CA ASP A 33 7.81 11.37 16.46
C ASP A 33 7.91 10.44 15.24
N ILE A 34 6.79 10.10 14.58
CA ILE A 34 6.81 9.23 13.39
C ILE A 34 5.81 9.64 12.31
N CYS A 35 6.28 9.59 11.06
CA CYS A 35 5.44 9.66 9.88
C CYS A 35 5.28 8.29 9.23
N VAL A 36 4.06 7.97 8.83
CA VAL A 36 3.69 6.72 8.15
C VAL A 36 2.91 7.04 6.88
N SER A 37 3.25 6.35 5.80
CA SER A 37 2.44 6.29 4.57
C SER A 37 2.18 4.84 4.22
N GLN A 38 0.95 4.51 3.82
CA GLN A 38 0.55 3.14 3.54
C GLN A 38 -0.37 3.08 2.32
N VAL A 39 -0.17 2.07 1.49
CA VAL A 39 -1.08 1.72 0.41
C VAL A 39 -1.30 0.20 0.39
N VAL A 40 -2.47 -0.20 -0.08
CA VAL A 40 -2.78 -1.60 -0.34
C VAL A 40 -2.57 -1.88 -1.83
N ALA A 41 -1.67 -2.81 -2.13
CA ALA A 41 -1.46 -3.38 -3.45
C ALA A 41 -2.41 -4.57 -3.64
N SER A 42 -3.01 -4.66 -4.82
CA SER A 42 -3.82 -5.80 -5.23
C SER A 42 -3.56 -6.13 -6.69
N GLU A 43 -3.57 -7.40 -7.04
CA GLU A 43 -3.62 -7.82 -8.43
C GLU A 43 -5.01 -7.53 -9.03
N THR A 44 -5.05 -6.85 -10.18
CA THR A 44 -6.30 -6.63 -10.91
C THR A 44 -6.81 -7.97 -11.45
N GLY A 45 -7.89 -8.51 -10.86
CA GLY A 45 -8.53 -9.75 -11.31
C GLY A 45 -8.00 -11.04 -10.66
N ALA A 46 -7.17 -10.94 -9.62
CA ALA A 46 -6.88 -12.05 -8.72
C ALA A 46 -7.45 -11.71 -7.33
N ASP A 47 -8.35 -12.56 -6.83
CA ASP A 47 -9.10 -12.27 -5.59
C ASP A 47 -8.24 -12.31 -4.31
N ASP A 48 -6.99 -12.79 -4.38
CA ASP A 48 -6.26 -13.24 -3.18
C ASP A 48 -4.93 -12.52 -2.89
N ALA A 49 -4.28 -11.90 -3.88
CA ALA A 49 -2.94 -11.33 -3.69
C ALA A 49 -3.01 -9.86 -3.28
N VAL A 50 -3.23 -9.65 -1.98
CA VAL A 50 -3.23 -8.33 -1.35
C VAL A 50 -1.94 -8.15 -0.55
N ALA A 51 -1.16 -7.12 -0.88
CA ALA A 51 -0.01 -6.70 -0.08
C ALA A 51 -0.26 -5.32 0.50
N THR A 52 0.36 -5.05 1.65
CA THR A 52 0.44 -3.70 2.19
C THR A 52 1.85 -3.19 2.04
N VAL A 53 2.02 -2.01 1.43
CA VAL A 53 3.30 -1.32 1.35
C VAL A 53 3.25 -0.11 2.27
N SER A 54 4.22 -0.02 3.18
CA SER A 54 4.29 1.04 4.18
C SER A 54 5.67 1.69 4.22
N PHE A 55 5.68 3.02 4.24
CA PHE A 55 6.85 3.84 4.49
C PHE A 55 6.79 4.41 5.90
N PHE A 56 7.92 4.43 6.59
CA PHE A 56 8.09 4.95 7.95
C PHE A 56 9.27 5.89 7.99
N SER A 57 9.13 7.02 8.69
CA SER A 57 10.25 7.93 8.96
C SER A 57 10.08 8.51 10.36
N PRO A 58 11.07 8.39 11.25
CA PRO A 58 11.09 9.15 12.49
C PRO A 58 11.14 10.66 12.18
N THR A 59 10.32 11.45 12.86
CA THR A 59 10.29 12.90 12.64
C THR A 59 11.66 13.53 12.96
N GLY A 60 12.17 14.37 12.06
CA GLY A 60 13.50 14.97 12.17
C GLY A 60 14.67 14.06 11.79
N ASP A 61 14.41 12.82 11.33
CA ASP A 61 15.41 11.98 10.67
C ASP A 61 15.29 12.10 9.15
N GLN A 62 16.41 11.88 8.45
CA GLN A 62 16.47 11.87 6.98
C GLN A 62 16.31 10.45 6.40
N THR A 63 16.01 9.47 7.25
CA THR A 63 15.85 8.07 6.86
C THR A 63 14.37 7.75 6.59
N VAL A 64 14.15 6.95 5.55
CA VAL A 64 12.84 6.32 5.30
C VAL A 64 13.05 4.82 5.28
N SER A 65 12.23 4.11 6.03
CA SER A 65 12.18 2.67 6.05
C SER A 65 10.94 2.18 5.32
N LEU A 66 11.07 1.01 4.70
CA LEU A 66 10.04 0.37 3.91
C LEU A 66 9.71 -0.99 4.52
N ALA A 67 8.43 -1.22 4.77
CA ALA A 67 7.91 -2.54 5.08
C ALA A 67 6.86 -2.95 4.04
N VAL A 68 6.87 -4.24 3.69
CA VAL A 68 5.86 -4.86 2.86
C VAL A 68 5.27 -6.03 3.63
N VAL A 69 3.97 -6.03 3.86
CA VAL A 69 3.24 -7.18 4.39
C VAL A 69 2.68 -7.95 3.20
N LEU A 70 3.23 -9.15 2.98
CA LEU A 70 2.80 -10.08 1.94
C LEU A 70 1.88 -11.16 2.52
N PRO A 71 1.04 -11.81 1.71
CA PRO A 71 0.21 -12.93 2.14
C PRO A 71 1.01 -14.06 2.79
N LEU A 72 0.34 -14.88 3.60
CA LEU A 72 0.89 -16.15 4.04
C LEU A 72 1.08 -17.10 2.84
N GLY A 73 2.03 -18.03 2.96
CA GLY A 73 2.36 -18.97 1.88
C GLY A 73 3.36 -18.42 0.85
N VAL A 74 4.04 -17.32 1.16
CA VAL A 74 5.22 -16.85 0.40
C VAL A 74 6.49 -17.58 0.82
N ALA A 75 7.45 -17.69 -0.09
CA ALA A 75 8.77 -18.23 0.20
C ALA A 75 9.61 -17.17 0.96
N LEU A 76 10.22 -17.58 2.07
CA LEU A 76 11.04 -16.69 2.90
C LEU A 76 12.40 -16.38 2.27
N GLU A 77 12.97 -17.34 1.55
CA GLU A 77 14.17 -17.16 0.74
C GLU A 77 13.79 -17.35 -0.74
N PRO A 78 14.26 -16.49 -1.66
CA PRO A 78 15.30 -15.46 -1.49
C PRO A 78 14.81 -14.13 -0.88
N GLY A 79 13.54 -14.05 -0.48
CA GLY A 79 12.91 -12.85 0.06
C GLY A 79 12.01 -12.15 -0.95
N ALA A 80 11.66 -10.90 -0.64
CA ALA A 80 10.90 -10.03 -1.52
C ALA A 80 11.80 -8.96 -2.14
N GLN A 81 11.33 -8.31 -3.20
CA GLN A 81 12.03 -7.22 -3.86
C GLN A 81 11.08 -6.08 -4.15
N ILE A 82 11.61 -4.86 -4.10
CA ILE A 82 10.96 -3.66 -4.59
C ILE A 82 11.73 -3.22 -5.83
N VAL A 83 10.99 -2.98 -6.89
CA VAL A 83 11.53 -2.55 -8.18
C VAL A 83 10.88 -1.25 -8.61
N ALA A 84 11.69 -0.25 -8.91
CA ALA A 84 11.27 1.03 -9.44
C ALA A 84 12.20 1.40 -10.60
N GLY A 85 11.66 1.45 -11.82
CA GLY A 85 12.48 1.52 -13.04
C GLY A 85 13.49 0.37 -13.10
N GLU A 86 14.78 0.71 -13.20
CA GLU A 86 15.89 -0.26 -13.21
C GLU A 86 16.45 -0.56 -11.81
N THR A 87 15.99 0.16 -10.78
CA THR A 87 16.51 -0.01 -9.41
C THR A 87 15.78 -1.15 -8.73
N VAL A 88 16.55 -2.09 -8.19
CA VAL A 88 16.04 -3.25 -7.43
C VAL A 88 16.60 -3.16 -6.02
N GLN A 89 15.73 -3.31 -5.03
CA GLN A 89 16.12 -3.40 -3.63
C GLN A 89 15.49 -4.64 -3.00
N SER A 90 16.34 -5.51 -2.43
CA SER A 90 15.89 -6.68 -1.68
C SER A 90 15.33 -6.31 -0.31
N LEU A 91 14.30 -7.03 0.10
CA LEU A 91 13.71 -6.96 1.43
C LEU A 91 13.87 -8.29 2.12
N VAL A 92 14.15 -8.24 3.42
CA VAL A 92 14.34 -9.42 4.24
C VAL A 92 13.09 -9.63 5.09
N PHE A 93 12.50 -10.83 5.04
CA PHE A 93 11.42 -11.19 5.94
C PHE A 93 11.90 -11.18 7.39
N LYS A 94 11.16 -10.49 8.25
CA LYS A 94 11.48 -10.35 9.68
C LYS A 94 10.56 -11.20 10.55
N VAL A 95 9.28 -11.26 10.22
CA VAL A 95 8.27 -11.96 11.01
C VAL A 95 7.07 -12.31 10.13
N CYS A 96 6.40 -13.43 10.44
CA CYS A 96 5.09 -13.76 9.91
C CYS A 96 4.08 -13.81 11.05
N LEU A 97 3.01 -13.03 10.90
CA LEU A 97 1.88 -12.92 11.81
C LEU A 97 0.61 -13.39 11.09
N PRO A 98 -0.53 -13.55 11.78
CA PRO A 98 -1.76 -13.99 11.14
C PRO A 98 -2.23 -13.10 9.97
N ASN A 99 -1.80 -11.83 9.93
CA ASN A 99 -2.11 -10.88 8.85
C ASN A 99 -1.11 -10.91 7.69
N GLY A 100 -0.08 -11.74 7.73
CA GLY A 100 0.91 -11.87 6.65
C GLY A 100 2.36 -11.91 7.13
N CYS A 101 3.27 -11.99 6.17
CA CYS A 101 4.72 -11.96 6.38
C CYS A 101 5.27 -10.57 6.07
N THR A 102 5.92 -9.94 7.06
CA THR A 102 6.53 -8.62 6.92
C THR A 102 7.97 -8.75 6.41
N ALA A 103 8.23 -8.19 5.24
CA ALA A 103 9.56 -7.95 4.70
C ALA A 103 9.94 -6.48 4.90
N TYR A 104 11.21 -6.21 5.24
CA TYR A 104 11.68 -4.88 5.63
C TYR A 104 13.02 -4.53 4.98
N ALA A 105 13.19 -3.25 4.65
CA ALA A 105 14.48 -2.65 4.33
C ALA A 105 14.48 -1.13 4.63
N GLU A 106 15.65 -0.55 4.88
CA GLU A 106 15.83 0.91 4.83
C GLU A 106 15.96 1.36 3.38
N ILE A 107 15.24 2.40 2.96
CA ILE A 107 15.28 2.87 1.56
C ILE A 107 16.65 3.45 1.26
N THR A 108 17.28 2.92 0.22
CA THR A 108 18.53 3.50 -0.29
C THR A 108 18.23 4.82 -1.02
N PRO A 109 19.18 5.78 -1.05
CA PRO A 109 19.00 7.01 -1.83
C PRO A 109 18.69 6.74 -3.30
N ALA A 110 19.30 5.71 -3.89
CA ALA A 110 19.04 5.29 -5.26
C ALA A 110 17.59 4.81 -5.46
N LEU A 111 17.07 3.99 -4.55
CA LEU A 111 15.67 3.56 -4.62
C LEU A 111 14.71 4.73 -4.41
N ARG A 112 15.00 5.66 -3.48
CA ARG A 112 14.17 6.85 -3.28
C ARG A 112 14.05 7.66 -4.57
N THR A 113 15.18 8.01 -5.19
CA THR A 113 15.18 8.71 -6.49
C THR A 113 14.45 7.93 -7.58
N ALA A 114 14.59 6.60 -7.61
CA ALA A 114 13.88 5.77 -8.57
C ALA A 114 12.35 5.76 -8.33
N LEU A 115 11.89 5.71 -7.08
CA LEU A 115 10.47 5.78 -6.72
C LEU A 115 9.84 7.14 -7.07
N GLU A 116 10.61 8.23 -6.94
CA GLU A 116 10.17 9.58 -7.28
C GLU A 116 10.06 9.80 -8.81
N GLY A 117 10.85 9.07 -9.60
CA GLY A 117 10.92 9.22 -11.05
C GLY A 117 10.18 8.15 -11.88
N ALA A 118 9.95 6.95 -11.33
CA ALA A 118 9.23 5.88 -12.02
C ALA A 118 7.72 6.18 -12.06
N GLU A 119 7.00 5.54 -13.00
CA GLU A 119 5.53 5.59 -13.04
C GLU A 119 4.88 4.55 -12.11
N THR A 120 5.59 3.44 -11.90
CA THR A 120 5.14 2.31 -11.08
C THR A 120 6.25 1.80 -10.18
N LEU A 121 5.82 1.27 -9.04
CA LEU A 121 6.63 0.45 -8.15
C LEU A 121 6.09 -0.98 -8.24
N ARG A 122 6.99 -1.95 -8.23
CA ARG A 122 6.65 -3.37 -8.26
C ARG A 122 7.14 -4.05 -7.00
N VAL A 123 6.23 -4.72 -6.30
CA VAL A 123 6.55 -5.65 -5.21
C VAL A 123 6.67 -7.03 -5.81
N GLN A 124 7.87 -7.63 -5.83
CA GLN A 124 8.10 -8.98 -6.33
C GLN A 124 8.36 -9.95 -5.19
N PHE A 125 7.79 -11.15 -5.29
CA PHE A 125 7.94 -12.21 -4.30
C PHE A 125 7.70 -13.58 -4.95
N PHE A 126 7.82 -14.65 -4.17
CA PHE A 126 7.66 -16.02 -4.66
C PHE A 126 6.61 -16.74 -3.81
N ALA A 127 5.72 -17.50 -4.46
CA ALA A 127 4.82 -18.40 -3.75
C ALA A 127 5.59 -19.64 -3.26
N GLN A 128 5.35 -20.08 -2.04
CA GLN A 128 6.04 -21.23 -1.45
C GLN A 128 5.63 -22.56 -2.11
N SER A 129 4.45 -22.63 -2.72
CA SER A 129 3.90 -23.85 -3.32
C SER A 129 4.66 -24.34 -4.55
N ASP A 130 5.12 -23.41 -5.38
CA ASP A 130 5.72 -23.67 -6.70
C ASP A 130 7.00 -22.87 -6.95
N LEU A 131 7.40 -22.00 -6.01
CA LEU A 131 8.49 -21.04 -6.14
C LEU A 131 8.35 -20.13 -7.37
N ALA A 132 7.14 -19.96 -7.89
CA ALA A 132 6.91 -19.11 -9.03
C ALA A 132 6.85 -17.64 -8.58
N ALA A 133 7.49 -16.78 -9.37
CA ALA A 133 7.49 -15.34 -9.13
C ALA A 133 6.06 -14.77 -9.27
N ARG A 134 5.75 -13.83 -8.39
CA ARG A 134 4.54 -13.02 -8.36
C ARG A 134 4.94 -11.56 -8.24
N ALA A 135 4.11 -10.66 -8.76
CA ALA A 135 4.39 -9.24 -8.70
C ALA A 135 3.12 -8.40 -8.61
N LEU A 136 3.12 -7.46 -7.68
CA LEU A 136 2.06 -6.46 -7.53
C LEU A 136 2.58 -5.11 -8.00
N GLU A 137 1.79 -4.41 -8.79
CA GLU A 137 2.14 -3.09 -9.31
C GLU A 137 1.34 -2.01 -8.58
N LEU A 138 2.02 -0.95 -8.18
CA LEU A 138 1.45 0.21 -7.52
C LEU A 138 1.84 1.46 -8.30
N PRO A 139 0.93 2.43 -8.48
CA PRO A 139 1.32 3.73 -9.00
C PRO A 139 2.27 4.41 -8.01
N THR A 140 3.29 5.12 -8.49
CA THR A 140 4.18 5.95 -7.67
C THR A 140 3.70 7.41 -7.57
N LYS A 141 2.67 7.77 -8.34
CA LYS A 141 2.11 9.13 -8.37
C LYS A 141 1.81 9.61 -6.96
N GLY A 142 2.45 10.71 -6.55
CA GLY A 142 2.29 11.31 -5.23
C GLY A 142 3.36 10.94 -4.20
N LEU A 143 4.20 9.93 -4.46
CA LEU A 143 5.23 9.50 -3.52
C LEU A 143 6.28 10.55 -3.21
N SER A 144 6.68 11.37 -4.19
CA SER A 144 7.64 12.46 -3.95
C SER A 144 7.12 13.44 -2.89
N ALA A 145 5.86 13.86 -2.99
CA ALA A 145 5.25 14.75 -2.00
C ALA A 145 5.08 14.07 -0.62
N VAL A 146 4.88 12.76 -0.60
CA VAL A 146 4.87 11.98 0.64
C VAL A 146 6.25 11.98 1.29
N PHE A 147 7.32 11.67 0.57
CA PHE A 147 8.67 11.69 1.12
C PHE A 147 9.07 13.08 1.60
N ASP A 148 8.77 14.13 0.84
CA ASP A 148 9.01 15.51 1.25
C ASP A 148 8.32 15.85 2.57
N ARG A 149 7.11 15.34 2.81
CA ARG A 149 6.37 15.57 4.05
C ARG A 149 6.84 14.68 5.21
N MET A 150 7.30 13.46 4.93
CA MET A 150 7.83 12.55 5.95
C MET A 150 9.18 13.02 6.51
N LEU A 151 9.98 13.71 5.69
CA LEU A 151 11.37 14.09 6.00
C LEU A 151 11.52 15.54 6.50
N GLN A 152 10.42 16.20 6.84
CA GLN A 152 10.38 17.53 7.46
C GLN A 152 10.54 17.45 8.97
#